data_AF-A0A8S3ZSZ6-F1
#
_entry.id   AF-A0A8S3ZSZ6-F1
#
_cell.length_a   1.000
_cell.length_b   1.000
_cell.length_c   1.000
_cell.angle_alpha   90.00
_cell.angle_beta   90.00
_cell.angle_gamma   90.00
#
_symmetry.space_group_name_H-M   'P 1'
#
loop_
_entity.id
_entity.type
_entity.pdbx_description
1 polymer ?
#
loop_
_entity_poly.entity_id
_entity_poly.type
_entity_poly.pdbx_seq_one_letter_code
_entity_poly.pdbx_strand_id
1 'polypeptide(L)'
;MVVTKIQWMTPLAPSCQYCYLLDEMHFRVGIQAENTKHLHPEDILVELWTNLYHKENNEGEWHEVPMHYLSTQSTRDDGSIVFFYGVDLIITCLGCYSFTFRMHHKSDPDYTWATWISVDGRVEVRTPTCELTTWILEPEVSQITHNIYIGNYTAALQAPESGFDCLLNMSDNAPVYPLQLSNYIIFKKCPLPAGSNHVIGDELLQVCVEWLRAMSNRCHKIMVVSRNGRGRAGSILISFIFAMNPNLSFEEAYKFVNTRHFVYYNKGLRDSLYRLFPRDISGSYLKMLHEEHELIQCQDGK
;
A
#
# COMPACT_ATOMS: atom_id res chain seq x y z
N MET A 1 10.09 -39.18 -2.28
CA MET A 1 9.15 -38.11 -2.64
C MET A 1 8.58 -37.60 -1.34
N VAL A 2 8.85 -36.35 -0.98
CA VAL A 2 8.30 -35.74 0.23
C VAL A 2 6.84 -35.42 -0.07
N VAL A 3 5.92 -35.98 0.70
CA VAL A 3 4.51 -35.61 0.58
C VAL A 3 4.29 -34.39 1.44
N THR A 4 4.06 -33.25 0.81
CA THR A 4 3.63 -32.02 1.46
C THR A 4 2.16 -31.80 1.18
N LYS A 5 1.37 -31.48 2.20
CA LYS A 5 -0.03 -31.06 2.03
C LYS A 5 -0.32 -29.83 2.88
N ILE A 6 -1.17 -28.95 2.37
CA ILE A 6 -1.72 -27.85 3.17
C ILE A 6 -2.71 -28.46 4.16
N GLN A 7 -2.37 -28.42 5.44
CA GLN A 7 -3.17 -29.01 6.53
C GLN A 7 -4.11 -27.98 7.16
N TRP A 8 -3.69 -26.73 7.21
CA TRP A 8 -4.41 -25.66 7.89
C TRP A 8 -4.22 -24.34 7.13
N MET A 9 -5.22 -23.47 7.18
CA MET A 9 -5.13 -22.13 6.62
C MET A 9 -6.07 -21.18 7.36
N THR A 10 -5.71 -19.91 7.43
CA THR A 10 -6.58 -18.82 7.87
C THR A 10 -6.39 -17.60 6.97
N PRO A 11 -7.47 -16.94 6.52
CA PRO A 11 -8.84 -17.44 6.57
C PRO A 11 -8.99 -18.73 5.75
N LEU A 12 -10.04 -19.52 6.01
CA LEU A 12 -10.30 -20.75 5.25
C LEU A 12 -10.58 -20.44 3.76
N ALA A 13 -10.22 -21.36 2.87
CA ALA A 13 -10.65 -21.37 1.48
C ALA A 13 -11.34 -22.71 1.19
N PRO A 14 -12.59 -22.74 0.68
CA PRO A 14 -13.49 -21.58 0.50
C PRO A 14 -13.99 -21.04 1.84
N SER A 15 -14.19 -19.72 1.93
CA SER A 15 -14.92 -19.06 3.02
C SER A 15 -15.43 -17.69 2.57
N CYS A 16 -16.29 -17.06 3.38
CA CYS A 16 -16.68 -15.67 3.23
C CYS A 16 -16.27 -14.90 4.49
N GLN A 17 -15.32 -13.99 4.33
CA GLN A 17 -14.85 -13.10 5.39
C GLN A 17 -15.31 -11.67 5.12
N TYR A 18 -15.30 -10.84 6.15
CA TYR A 18 -15.40 -9.39 5.99
C TYR A 18 -14.29 -8.70 6.78
N CYS A 19 -13.86 -7.55 6.28
CA CYS A 19 -12.97 -6.64 6.99
C CYS A 19 -13.35 -5.19 6.65
N TYR A 20 -12.79 -4.22 7.35
CA TYR A 20 -12.95 -2.81 7.01
C TYR A 20 -11.76 -2.31 6.17
N LEU A 21 -11.99 -1.22 5.45
CA LEU A 21 -10.94 -0.53 4.71
C LEU A 21 -9.79 -0.14 5.66
N LEU A 22 -8.57 -0.47 5.29
CA LEU A 22 -7.34 -0.32 6.08
C LEU A 22 -7.20 -1.22 7.30
N ASP A 23 -8.08 -2.20 7.47
CA ASP A 23 -7.80 -3.29 8.38
C ASP A 23 -6.64 -4.13 7.86
N GLU A 24 -5.87 -4.65 8.80
CA GLU A 24 -4.87 -5.67 8.55
C GLU A 24 -5.56 -7.03 8.50
N MET A 25 -5.38 -7.74 7.39
CA MET A 25 -5.83 -9.11 7.23
C MET A 25 -4.63 -10.05 7.34
N HIS A 26 -4.77 -11.01 8.25
CA HIS A 26 -3.75 -12.00 8.54
C HIS A 26 -4.02 -13.28 7.75
N PHE A 27 -3.13 -13.58 6.81
CA PHE A 27 -3.16 -14.81 6.03
C PHE A 27 -2.10 -15.76 6.59
N ARG A 28 -2.49 -16.99 6.95
CA ARG A 28 -1.56 -18.03 7.43
C ARG A 28 -1.85 -19.37 6.81
N VAL A 29 -0.81 -20.18 6.65
CA VAL A 29 -0.89 -21.55 6.11
C VAL A 29 -0.02 -22.47 6.96
N GLY A 30 -0.52 -23.66 7.27
CA GLY A 30 0.22 -24.75 7.89
C GLY A 30 0.42 -25.89 6.89
N ILE A 31 1.67 -26.22 6.60
CA ILE A 31 2.05 -27.26 5.64
C ILE A 31 2.58 -28.46 6.42
N GLN A 32 1.86 -29.58 6.31
CA GLN A 32 2.30 -30.85 6.87
C GLN A 32 3.24 -31.54 5.89
N ALA A 33 4.41 -31.95 6.37
CA ALA A 33 5.38 -32.72 5.62
C ALA A 33 5.62 -34.08 6.28
N GLU A 34 5.60 -35.13 5.46
CA GLU A 34 5.97 -36.49 5.84
C GLU A 34 7.44 -36.75 5.46
N ASN A 35 8.18 -37.43 6.34
CA ASN A 35 9.59 -37.81 6.14
C ASN A 35 10.55 -36.61 5.97
N THR A 36 10.76 -35.88 7.06
CA THR A 36 11.38 -34.54 7.11
C THR A 36 12.90 -34.51 7.24
N LYS A 37 13.59 -35.66 7.18
CA LYS A 37 15.04 -35.74 7.44
C LYS A 37 15.89 -34.81 6.56
N HIS A 38 15.35 -34.32 5.45
CA HIS A 38 16.03 -33.45 4.49
C HIS A 38 15.19 -32.26 3.99
N LEU A 39 14.05 -31.96 4.62
CA LEU A 39 13.19 -30.87 4.14
C LEU A 39 13.39 -29.62 4.99
N HIS A 40 13.88 -28.54 4.39
CA HIS A 40 13.95 -27.23 5.03
C HIS A 40 12.74 -26.38 4.65
N PRO A 41 12.23 -25.52 5.56
CA PRO A 41 11.12 -24.63 5.24
C PRO A 41 11.46 -23.68 4.08
N GLU A 42 12.73 -23.31 3.94
CA GLU A 42 13.21 -22.46 2.83
C GLU A 42 13.11 -23.15 1.46
N ASP A 43 12.94 -24.47 1.42
CA ASP A 43 12.76 -25.23 0.17
C ASP A 43 11.31 -25.20 -0.33
N ILE A 44 10.38 -24.69 0.49
CA ILE A 44 8.97 -24.61 0.19
C ILE A 44 8.61 -23.16 -0.08
N LEU A 45 8.17 -22.88 -1.29
CA LEU A 45 7.60 -21.59 -1.65
C LEU A 45 6.10 -21.65 -1.38
N VAL A 46 5.59 -20.68 -0.62
CA VAL A 46 4.19 -20.58 -0.20
C VAL A 46 3.67 -19.21 -0.59
N GLU A 47 2.53 -19.19 -1.27
CA GLU A 47 1.94 -17.98 -1.82
C GLU A 47 0.47 -17.88 -1.47
N LEU A 48 0.05 -16.67 -1.13
CA LEU A 48 -1.32 -16.23 -1.23
C LEU A 48 -1.55 -15.76 -2.67
N TRP A 49 -2.50 -16.38 -3.37
CA TRP A 49 -2.93 -15.95 -4.70
C TRP A 49 -4.21 -15.13 -4.53
N THR A 50 -4.20 -13.85 -4.92
CA THR A 50 -5.35 -12.95 -4.64
C THR A 50 -5.46 -11.80 -5.62
N ASN A 51 -6.68 -11.24 -5.74
CA ASN A 51 -6.94 -9.96 -6.40
C ASN A 51 -7.29 -8.83 -5.40
N LEU A 52 -6.96 -9.02 -4.11
CA LEU A 52 -7.12 -8.00 -3.08
C LEU A 52 -6.29 -6.77 -3.43
N TYR A 53 -6.89 -5.59 -3.25
CA TYR A 53 -6.14 -4.34 -3.29
C TYR A 53 -5.40 -4.13 -1.98
N HIS A 54 -4.07 -4.12 -2.02
CA HIS A 54 -3.20 -3.73 -0.91
C HIS A 54 -2.11 -2.81 -1.44
N LYS A 55 -1.24 -2.32 -0.54
CA LYS A 55 -0.17 -1.38 -0.85
C LYS A 55 0.66 -1.73 -2.10
N GLU A 56 0.85 -3.02 -2.35
CA GLU A 56 1.68 -3.55 -3.44
C GLU A 56 0.87 -3.99 -4.67
N ASN A 57 -0.47 -4.06 -4.55
CA ASN A 57 -1.39 -4.37 -5.65
C ASN A 57 -2.49 -3.31 -5.76
N ASN A 58 -2.13 -2.12 -6.27
CA ASN A 58 -3.09 -1.04 -6.45
C ASN A 58 -3.91 -1.15 -7.74
N GLU A 59 -3.66 -2.18 -8.56
CA GLU A 59 -4.36 -2.43 -9.83
C GLU A 59 -5.52 -3.42 -9.68
N GLY A 60 -5.52 -4.22 -8.62
CA GLY A 60 -6.55 -5.23 -8.32
C GLY A 60 -6.47 -6.46 -9.20
N GLU A 61 -5.29 -6.71 -9.77
CA GLU A 61 -5.05 -7.89 -10.61
C GLU A 61 -4.77 -9.10 -9.71
N TRP A 62 -5.05 -10.29 -10.25
CA TRP A 62 -4.63 -11.52 -9.60
C TRP A 62 -3.11 -11.62 -9.63
N HIS A 63 -2.50 -11.80 -8.46
CA HIS A 63 -1.06 -11.91 -8.32
C HIS A 63 -0.70 -12.77 -7.11
N GLU A 64 0.56 -13.16 -7.06
CA GLU A 64 1.17 -13.87 -5.95
C GLU A 64 1.67 -12.92 -4.87
N VAL A 65 1.35 -13.26 -3.63
CA VAL A 65 1.88 -12.63 -2.43
C VAL A 65 2.70 -13.69 -1.69
N PRO A 66 4.05 -13.59 -1.71
CA PRO A 66 4.91 -14.52 -0.99
C PRO A 66 4.59 -14.54 0.50
N MET A 67 4.46 -15.73 1.08
CA MET A 67 4.24 -15.93 2.50
C MET A 67 5.55 -16.29 3.19
N HIS A 68 5.83 -15.64 4.33
CA HIS A 68 7.08 -15.85 5.06
C HIS A 68 6.95 -16.98 6.06
N TYR A 69 8.00 -17.78 6.19
CA TYR A 69 8.08 -18.79 7.25
C TYR A 69 8.01 -18.13 8.63
N LEU A 70 7.19 -18.69 9.51
CA LEU A 70 6.95 -18.21 10.87
C LEU A 70 7.51 -19.15 11.93
N SER A 71 7.14 -20.44 11.86
CA SER A 71 7.47 -21.41 12.89
C SER A 71 7.31 -22.84 12.42
N THR A 72 7.84 -23.77 13.22
CA THR A 72 7.73 -25.21 13.00
C THR A 72 7.16 -25.87 14.25
N GLN A 73 6.22 -26.81 14.06
CA GLN A 73 5.67 -27.63 15.13
C GLN A 73 5.81 -29.11 14.78
N SER A 74 6.48 -29.87 15.65
CA SER A 74 6.52 -31.33 15.56
C SER A 74 5.22 -31.91 16.10
N THR A 75 4.56 -32.78 15.34
CA THR A 75 3.45 -33.59 15.85
C THR A 75 4.03 -34.79 16.60
N ARG A 76 3.47 -35.12 17.77
CA ARG A 76 4.04 -36.14 18.67
C ARG A 76 3.73 -37.58 18.26
N ASP A 77 2.73 -37.79 17.41
CA ASP A 77 2.13 -39.12 17.25
C ASP A 77 2.48 -39.82 15.93
N ASP A 78 2.84 -39.08 14.87
CA ASP A 78 3.12 -39.64 13.53
C ASP A 78 4.50 -39.25 12.96
N GLY A 79 5.28 -38.45 13.70
CA GLY A 79 6.58 -37.95 13.26
C GLY A 79 6.50 -36.94 12.10
N SER A 80 5.30 -36.42 11.78
CA SER A 80 5.16 -35.34 10.82
C SER A 80 5.59 -34.00 11.42
N ILE A 81 5.90 -33.05 10.54
CA ILE A 81 6.25 -31.69 10.91
C ILE A 81 5.30 -30.75 10.19
N VAL A 82 4.82 -29.74 10.92
CA VAL A 82 4.00 -28.67 10.36
C VAL A 82 4.84 -27.40 10.30
N PHE A 83 5.02 -26.86 9.11
CA PHE A 83 5.64 -25.57 8.86
C PHE A 83 4.56 -24.49 8.71
N PHE A 84 4.66 -23.41 9.46
CA PHE A 84 3.72 -22.29 9.40
C PHE A 84 4.30 -21.14 8.60
N TYR A 85 3.48 -20.58 7.71
CA TYR A 85 3.79 -19.42 6.88
C TYR A 85 2.73 -18.35 7.06
N GLY A 86 3.09 -17.09 6.81
CA GLY A 86 2.16 -15.99 6.91
C GLY A 86 2.53 -14.75 6.13
N VAL A 87 1.50 -13.96 5.83
CA VAL A 87 1.63 -12.59 5.34
C VAL A 87 0.49 -11.75 5.92
N ASP A 88 0.78 -10.48 6.15
CA ASP A 88 -0.16 -9.50 6.68
C ASP A 88 -0.40 -8.42 5.63
N LEU A 89 -1.66 -8.20 5.27
CA LEU A 89 -2.04 -7.27 4.21
C LEU A 89 -2.95 -6.16 4.75
N ILE A 90 -2.59 -4.91 4.51
CA ILE A 90 -3.47 -3.77 4.74
C ILE A 90 -4.34 -3.56 3.49
N ILE A 91 -5.65 -3.72 3.64
CA ILE A 91 -6.57 -3.69 2.51
C ILE A 91 -6.95 -2.26 2.15
N THR A 92 -6.77 -1.87 0.89
CA THR A 92 -6.79 -0.46 0.45
C THR A 92 -8.00 -0.09 -0.41
N CYS A 93 -8.91 -1.04 -0.67
CA CYS A 93 -10.10 -0.80 -1.49
C CYS A 93 -11.36 -1.49 -0.97
N LEU A 94 -12.50 -0.81 -1.11
CA LEU A 94 -13.83 -1.37 -0.83
C LEU A 94 -14.24 -2.37 -1.92
N GLY A 95 -15.04 -3.38 -1.59
CA GLY A 95 -15.60 -4.33 -2.56
C GLY A 95 -15.45 -5.79 -2.17
N CYS A 96 -15.66 -6.69 -3.13
CA CYS A 96 -15.56 -8.13 -2.92
C CYS A 96 -14.35 -8.70 -3.68
N TYR A 97 -13.48 -9.38 -2.97
CA TYR A 97 -12.24 -9.94 -3.50
C TYR A 97 -12.15 -11.42 -3.24
N SER A 98 -11.30 -12.09 -4.00
CA SER A 98 -11.06 -13.52 -3.91
C SER A 98 -9.61 -13.80 -3.51
N PHE A 99 -9.41 -14.92 -2.82
CA PHE A 99 -8.09 -15.42 -2.47
C PHE A 99 -8.07 -16.94 -2.41
N THR A 100 -6.90 -17.51 -2.63
CA THR A 100 -6.60 -18.91 -2.35
C THR A 100 -5.12 -19.04 -1.97
N PHE A 101 -4.68 -20.24 -1.59
CA PHE A 101 -3.30 -20.50 -1.23
C PHE A 101 -2.72 -21.57 -2.14
N ARG A 102 -1.43 -21.46 -2.41
CA ARG A 102 -0.69 -22.48 -3.16
C ARG A 102 0.71 -22.62 -2.61
N MET A 103 1.31 -23.78 -2.83
CA MET A 103 2.69 -24.05 -2.49
C MET A 103 3.35 -24.89 -3.57
N HIS A 104 4.67 -24.81 -3.68
CA HIS A 104 5.45 -25.82 -4.38
C HIS A 104 6.82 -25.97 -3.70
N HIS A 105 7.42 -27.14 -3.88
CA HIS A 105 8.79 -27.37 -3.46
C HIS A 105 9.73 -26.87 -4.56
N LYS A 106 10.86 -26.23 -4.24
CA LYS A 106 11.77 -25.65 -5.26
C LYS A 106 12.25 -26.63 -6.34
N SER A 107 12.27 -27.93 -6.04
CA SER A 107 12.64 -28.97 -6.99
C SER A 107 11.47 -29.50 -7.85
N ASP A 108 10.25 -29.04 -7.60
CA ASP A 108 9.03 -29.47 -8.26
C ASP A 108 8.34 -28.25 -8.91
N PRO A 109 8.15 -28.24 -10.24
CA PRO A 109 7.49 -27.12 -10.89
C PRO A 109 5.98 -27.04 -10.60
N ASP A 110 5.35 -28.11 -10.12
CA ASP A 110 3.90 -28.18 -10.00
C ASP A 110 3.39 -27.59 -8.67
N TYR A 111 2.45 -26.66 -8.78
CA TYR A 111 1.79 -26.09 -7.61
C TYR A 111 0.76 -27.03 -6.99
N THR A 112 0.85 -27.21 -5.68
CA THR A 112 -0.22 -27.77 -4.86
C THR A 112 -1.10 -26.63 -4.35
N TRP A 113 -2.34 -26.60 -4.81
CA TRP A 113 -3.35 -25.63 -4.38
C TRP A 113 -4.06 -26.09 -3.10
N ALA A 114 -4.44 -25.14 -2.24
CA ALA A 114 -5.17 -25.41 -0.99
C ALA A 114 -6.56 -26.01 -1.23
N THR A 115 -7.15 -25.67 -2.37
CA THR A 115 -8.49 -26.10 -2.80
C THR A 115 -8.44 -26.59 -4.24
N TRP A 116 -9.54 -27.14 -4.72
CA TRP A 116 -9.69 -27.40 -6.15
C TRP A 116 -9.61 -26.11 -6.95
N ILE A 117 -9.16 -26.23 -8.21
CA ILE A 117 -9.09 -25.10 -9.14
C ILE A 117 -10.45 -24.37 -9.15
N SER A 118 -10.40 -23.04 -9.00
CA SER A 118 -11.56 -22.14 -8.97
C SER A 118 -12.44 -22.19 -7.71
N VAL A 119 -11.97 -22.78 -6.61
CA VAL A 119 -12.65 -22.72 -5.30
C VAL A 119 -11.93 -21.74 -4.38
N ASP A 120 -12.30 -20.47 -4.45
CA ASP A 120 -11.64 -19.39 -3.70
C ASP A 120 -12.36 -19.08 -2.37
N GLY A 121 -11.60 -18.56 -1.42
CA GLY A 121 -12.13 -17.73 -0.35
C GLY A 121 -12.53 -16.35 -0.88
N ARG A 122 -13.48 -15.70 -0.20
CA ARG A 122 -13.97 -14.36 -0.51
C ARG A 122 -13.82 -13.43 0.68
N VAL A 123 -13.47 -12.18 0.40
CA VAL A 123 -13.41 -11.09 1.39
C VAL A 123 -14.30 -9.96 0.91
N GLU A 124 -15.23 -9.54 1.76
CA GLU A 124 -15.99 -8.30 1.58
C GLU A 124 -15.36 -7.18 2.41
N VAL A 125 -14.84 -6.15 1.74
CA VAL A 125 -14.22 -4.99 2.37
C VAL A 125 -15.21 -3.86 2.46
N ARG A 126 -15.49 -3.43 3.69
CA ARG A 126 -16.54 -2.45 4.01
C ARG A 126 -15.98 -1.11 4.46
N THR A 127 -16.81 -0.08 4.37
CA THR A 127 -16.47 1.25 4.89
C THR A 127 -16.30 1.16 6.41
N PRO A 128 -15.21 1.73 6.98
CA PRO A 128 -15.02 1.83 8.41
C PRO A 128 -16.21 2.49 9.11
N THR A 129 -16.66 1.91 10.21
CA THR A 129 -17.62 2.53 11.12
C THR A 129 -16.87 3.26 12.23
N CYS A 130 -17.44 4.36 12.71
CA CYS A 130 -16.82 5.23 13.72
C CYS A 130 -16.49 4.48 15.04
N GLU A 131 -17.13 3.35 15.30
CA GLU A 131 -17.00 2.59 16.54
C GLU A 131 -15.83 1.60 16.52
N LEU A 132 -15.33 1.22 15.34
CA LEU A 132 -14.41 0.08 15.17
C LEU A 132 -13.00 0.46 14.73
N THR A 133 -12.81 1.63 14.12
CA THR A 133 -11.50 2.03 13.59
C THR A 133 -10.87 3.18 14.38
N THR A 134 -9.96 2.83 15.28
CA THR A 134 -9.23 3.75 16.17
C THR A 134 -8.44 4.82 15.42
N TRP A 135 -7.86 4.48 14.26
CA TRP A 135 -7.05 5.41 13.47
C TRP A 135 -7.86 6.55 12.80
N ILE A 136 -9.19 6.47 12.78
CA ILE A 136 -10.06 7.61 12.39
C ILE A 136 -10.35 8.52 13.58
N LEU A 137 -10.33 7.98 14.80
CA LEU A 137 -10.81 8.67 16.00
C LEU A 137 -9.80 9.68 16.54
N GLU A 138 -8.51 9.44 16.36
CA GLU A 138 -7.46 10.32 16.83
C GLU A 138 -6.93 11.21 15.70
N PRO A 139 -6.55 12.47 15.99
CA PRO A 139 -5.92 13.33 15.00
C PRO A 139 -4.55 12.76 14.58
N GLU A 140 -4.43 12.33 13.34
CA GLU A 140 -3.17 11.86 12.75
C GLU A 140 -2.63 12.95 11.82
N VAL A 141 -1.42 13.44 12.08
CA VAL A 141 -0.72 14.44 11.26
C VAL A 141 0.74 14.04 11.11
N SER A 142 1.28 14.18 9.90
CA SER A 142 2.71 13.99 9.66
C SER A 142 3.25 15.07 8.73
N GLN A 143 4.45 15.56 9.02
CA GLN A 143 5.12 16.54 8.19
C GLN A 143 5.77 15.88 6.99
N ILE A 144 5.47 16.37 5.77
CA ILE A 144 6.03 15.82 4.52
C ILE A 144 7.15 16.73 3.99
N THR A 145 6.92 18.04 3.96
CA THR A 145 7.94 19.06 3.60
C THR A 145 8.02 20.12 4.70
N HIS A 146 8.77 21.22 4.48
CA HIS A 146 8.93 22.25 5.51
C HIS A 146 7.59 22.87 5.99
N ASN A 147 6.58 23.01 5.12
CA ASN A 147 5.27 23.57 5.48
C ASN A 147 4.07 22.73 5.01
N ILE A 148 4.28 21.59 4.37
CA ILE A 148 3.20 20.72 3.91
C ILE A 148 3.13 19.47 4.78
N TYR A 149 1.93 19.20 5.26
CA TYR A 149 1.57 18.10 6.13
C TYR A 149 0.49 17.25 5.48
N ILE A 150 0.43 15.98 5.88
CA ILE A 150 -0.67 15.07 5.59
C ILE A 150 -1.44 14.80 6.88
N GLY A 151 -2.76 14.68 6.79
CA GLY A 151 -3.56 14.35 7.96
C GLY A 151 -4.89 13.66 7.64
N ASN A 152 -5.49 13.09 8.68
CA ASN A 152 -6.82 12.48 8.61
C ASN A 152 -7.93 13.52 8.87
N TYR A 153 -9.19 13.05 8.86
CA TYR A 153 -10.34 13.94 9.07
C TYR A 153 -10.34 14.61 10.46
N THR A 154 -9.98 13.88 11.51
CA THR A 154 -9.97 14.40 12.87
C THR A 154 -8.90 15.47 13.05
N ALA A 155 -7.74 15.30 12.43
CA ALA A 155 -6.71 16.34 12.35
C ALA A 155 -7.20 17.60 11.62
N ALA A 156 -8.00 17.45 10.56
CA ALA A 156 -8.56 18.59 9.83
C ALA A 156 -9.51 19.43 10.70
N LEU A 157 -10.25 18.81 11.63
CA LEU A 157 -11.11 19.52 12.59
C LEU A 157 -10.30 20.36 13.59
N GLN A 158 -9.10 19.91 13.95
CA GLN A 158 -8.19 20.59 14.89
C GLN A 158 -7.17 21.50 14.20
N ALA A 159 -7.26 21.64 12.88
CA ALA A 159 -6.32 22.42 12.08
C ALA A 159 -6.18 23.89 12.55
N PRO A 160 -7.27 24.63 12.90
CA PRO A 160 -7.16 26.01 13.40
C PRO A 160 -6.35 26.13 14.68
N GLU A 161 -6.55 25.20 15.60
CA GLU A 161 -5.89 25.16 16.92
C GLU A 161 -4.42 24.76 16.80
N SER A 162 -4.10 23.98 15.76
CA SER A 162 -2.75 23.51 15.45
C SER A 162 -1.93 24.50 14.58
N GLY A 163 -2.49 25.68 14.32
CA GLY A 163 -1.85 26.76 13.57
C GLY A 163 -1.76 26.52 12.06
N PHE A 164 -2.61 25.66 11.50
CA PHE A 164 -2.74 25.53 10.04
C PHE A 164 -3.51 26.72 9.49
N ASP A 165 -2.96 27.35 8.45
CA ASP A 165 -3.58 28.47 7.74
C ASP A 165 -4.11 28.06 6.35
N CYS A 166 -3.91 26.79 5.95
CA CYS A 166 -4.34 26.27 4.67
C CYS A 166 -4.72 24.77 4.72
N LEU A 167 -5.82 24.40 4.07
CA LEU A 167 -6.35 23.04 4.02
C LEU A 167 -6.79 22.65 2.59
N LEU A 168 -6.28 21.52 2.10
CA LEU A 168 -6.75 20.83 0.90
C LEU A 168 -7.47 19.54 1.27
N ASN A 169 -8.80 19.50 1.17
CA ASN A 169 -9.60 18.34 1.51
C ASN A 169 -9.95 17.50 0.27
N MET A 170 -9.42 16.28 0.24
CA MET A 170 -9.63 15.31 -0.84
C MET A 170 -10.83 14.39 -0.62
N SER A 171 -11.49 14.45 0.53
CA SER A 171 -12.59 13.55 0.86
C SER A 171 -13.91 14.06 0.29
N ASP A 172 -14.63 13.19 -0.40
CA ASP A 172 -16.04 13.39 -0.76
C ASP A 172 -16.94 13.43 0.49
N ASN A 173 -16.72 12.49 1.41
CA ASN A 173 -17.58 12.14 2.54
C ASN A 173 -17.13 12.70 3.91
N ALA A 174 -16.05 13.49 3.96
CA ALA A 174 -15.55 14.09 5.20
C ALA A 174 -15.83 15.60 5.17
N PRO A 175 -16.97 16.05 5.74
CA PRO A 175 -17.35 17.45 5.68
C PRO A 175 -16.46 18.26 6.62
N VAL A 176 -15.53 19.04 6.04
CA VAL A 176 -14.83 20.10 6.75
C VAL A 176 -15.42 21.40 6.19
N TYR A 177 -16.24 22.08 6.97
CA TYR A 177 -16.82 23.35 6.54
C TYR A 177 -15.98 24.52 7.03
N PRO A 178 -15.71 25.54 6.20
CA PRO A 178 -14.99 26.75 6.64
C PRO A 178 -15.60 27.41 7.88
N LEU A 179 -16.93 27.35 8.03
CA LEU A 179 -17.66 27.89 9.19
C LEU A 179 -17.41 27.12 10.50
N GLN A 180 -16.93 25.87 10.43
CA GLN A 180 -16.54 25.08 11.60
C GLN A 180 -15.11 25.42 12.06
N LEU A 181 -14.35 26.18 11.26
CA LEU A 181 -12.99 26.56 11.57
C LEU A 181 -13.04 27.86 12.37
N SER A 182 -12.48 27.86 13.58
CA SER A 182 -12.46 29.01 14.48
C SER A 182 -11.59 30.18 13.96
N ASN A 183 -10.73 29.92 12.97
CA ASN A 183 -9.81 30.89 12.36
C ASN A 183 -9.96 30.90 10.83
N TYR A 184 -9.54 31.99 10.18
CA TYR A 184 -9.49 32.10 8.72
C TYR A 184 -8.47 31.12 8.13
N ILE A 185 -8.95 29.99 7.60
CA ILE A 185 -8.16 29.02 6.88
C ILE A 185 -8.48 29.11 5.39
N ILE A 186 -7.46 29.16 4.53
CA ILE A 186 -7.64 29.00 3.09
C ILE A 186 -8.01 27.56 2.82
N PHE A 187 -9.25 27.34 2.39
CA PHE A 187 -9.81 26.00 2.21
C PHE A 187 -10.11 25.70 0.73
N LYS A 188 -9.63 24.55 0.25
CA LYS A 188 -10.03 23.98 -1.05
C LYS A 188 -10.50 22.55 -0.86
N LYS A 189 -11.65 22.22 -1.46
CA LYS A 189 -12.18 20.84 -1.51
C LYS A 189 -12.05 20.30 -2.93
N CYS A 190 -11.48 19.11 -3.06
CA CYS A 190 -11.25 18.36 -4.30
C CYS A 190 -11.71 16.92 -4.09
N PRO A 191 -13.03 16.65 -4.09
CA PRO A 191 -13.56 15.38 -3.60
C PRO A 191 -13.16 14.21 -4.49
N LEU A 192 -12.67 13.14 -3.86
CA LEU A 192 -12.37 11.84 -4.46
C LEU A 192 -13.09 10.73 -3.70
N PRO A 193 -13.61 9.68 -4.38
CA PRO A 193 -14.13 8.49 -3.72
C PRO A 193 -13.06 7.74 -2.91
N ALA A 194 -13.46 6.98 -1.89
CA ALA A 194 -12.56 6.17 -1.08
C ALA A 194 -12.20 4.85 -1.78
N GLY A 195 -10.94 4.43 -1.66
CA GLY A 195 -10.42 3.18 -2.24
C GLY A 195 -9.30 3.43 -3.26
N SER A 196 -8.33 2.53 -3.32
CA SER A 196 -7.21 2.60 -4.26
C SER A 196 -7.61 2.29 -5.70
N ASN A 197 -8.70 1.56 -5.95
CA ASN A 197 -9.20 1.24 -7.30
C ASN A 197 -9.61 2.46 -8.14
N HIS A 198 -9.89 3.60 -7.51
CA HIS A 198 -10.34 4.79 -8.22
C HIS A 198 -9.17 5.49 -8.92
N VAL A 199 -9.29 5.70 -10.23
CA VAL A 199 -8.33 6.50 -11.01
C VAL A 199 -8.57 7.98 -10.72
N ILE A 200 -7.51 8.71 -10.38
CA ILE A 200 -7.58 10.17 -10.23
C ILE A 200 -7.37 10.79 -11.62
N GLY A 201 -8.36 11.55 -12.10
CA GLY A 201 -8.27 12.22 -13.40
C GLY A 201 -7.11 13.22 -13.46
N ASP A 202 -6.46 13.28 -14.61
CA ASP A 202 -5.27 14.12 -14.85
C ASP A 202 -5.51 15.60 -14.52
N GLU A 203 -6.68 16.14 -14.89
CA GLU A 203 -7.07 17.52 -14.59
C GLU A 203 -7.09 17.79 -13.07
N LEU A 204 -7.62 16.85 -12.29
CA LEU A 204 -7.69 17.00 -10.84
C LEU A 204 -6.30 16.93 -10.20
N LEU A 205 -5.44 16.03 -10.67
CA LEU A 205 -4.04 15.95 -10.24
C LEU A 205 -3.33 17.28 -10.49
N GLN A 206 -3.45 17.82 -11.70
CA GLN A 206 -2.84 19.09 -12.08
C GLN A 206 -3.37 20.25 -11.22
N VAL A 207 -4.68 20.35 -11.04
CA VAL A 207 -5.32 21.38 -10.18
C VAL A 207 -4.80 21.30 -8.74
N CYS A 208 -4.69 20.11 -8.16
CA CYS A 208 -4.18 19.93 -6.80
C CYS A 208 -2.70 20.30 -6.68
N VAL A 209 -1.86 19.86 -7.63
CA VAL A 209 -0.43 20.15 -7.65
C VAL A 209 -0.16 21.65 -7.81
N GLU A 210 -0.81 22.29 -8.77
CA GLU A 210 -0.67 23.73 -9.02
C GLU A 210 -1.17 24.56 -7.84
N TRP A 211 -2.27 24.15 -7.22
CA TRP A 211 -2.78 24.83 -6.04
C TRP A 211 -1.82 24.68 -4.85
N LEU A 212 -1.27 23.49 -4.59
CA LEU A 212 -0.28 23.29 -3.54
C LEU A 212 0.98 24.13 -3.78
N ARG A 213 1.45 24.20 -5.02
CA ARG A 213 2.58 25.04 -5.42
C ARG A 213 2.29 26.54 -5.20
N ALA A 214 1.08 26.98 -5.48
CA ALA A 214 0.69 28.37 -5.25
C ALA A 214 0.61 28.71 -3.74
N MET A 215 0.12 27.77 -2.93
CA MET A 215 -0.03 27.95 -1.48
C MET A 215 1.29 27.79 -0.73
N SER A 216 2.22 26.96 -1.21
CA SER A 216 3.50 26.68 -0.52
C SER A 216 4.33 27.93 -0.25
N ASN A 217 4.16 28.99 -1.06
CA ASN A 217 4.85 30.27 -0.90
C ASN A 217 4.03 31.31 -0.10
N ARG A 218 2.77 31.03 0.19
CA ARG A 218 1.83 31.99 0.81
C ARG A 218 1.39 31.60 2.21
N CYS A 219 1.48 30.32 2.54
CA CYS A 219 0.97 29.73 3.76
C CYS A 219 2.10 29.20 4.64
N HIS A 220 1.96 29.36 5.94
CA HIS A 220 2.91 28.89 6.93
C HIS A 220 2.76 27.39 7.19
N LYS A 221 1.53 26.87 7.17
CA LYS A 221 1.22 25.47 7.41
C LYS A 221 0.02 25.01 6.58
N ILE A 222 0.30 24.10 5.64
CA ILE A 222 -0.67 23.51 4.75
C ILE A 222 -0.92 22.06 5.16
N MET A 223 -2.18 21.65 5.30
CA MET A 223 -2.53 20.23 5.46
C MET A 223 -3.27 19.72 4.22
N VAL A 224 -2.81 18.61 3.67
CA VAL A 224 -3.55 17.81 2.69
C VAL A 224 -4.25 16.69 3.43
N VAL A 225 -5.59 16.66 3.35
CA VAL A 225 -6.41 15.81 4.19
C VAL A 225 -7.32 14.92 3.36
N SER A 226 -7.62 13.76 3.91
CA SER A 226 -8.72 12.89 3.46
C SER A 226 -9.31 12.20 4.69
N ARG A 227 -10.31 11.33 4.54
CA ARG A 227 -10.87 10.60 5.69
C ARG A 227 -9.80 9.94 6.57
N ASN A 228 -8.82 9.28 5.95
CA ASN A 228 -7.79 8.49 6.62
C ASN A 228 -6.37 9.06 6.50
N GLY A 229 -6.16 10.10 5.69
CA GLY A 229 -4.83 10.66 5.46
C GLY A 229 -3.88 9.77 4.66
N ARG A 230 -4.32 8.64 4.09
CA ARG A 230 -3.41 7.63 3.51
C ARG A 230 -3.52 7.53 1.98
N GLY A 231 -4.71 7.21 1.46
CA GLY A 231 -4.90 6.92 0.02
C GLY A 231 -4.97 8.18 -0.86
N ARG A 232 -6.08 8.91 -0.73
CA ARG A 232 -6.35 10.12 -1.54
C ARG A 232 -5.34 11.23 -1.27
N ALA A 233 -5.15 11.57 0.01
CA ALA A 233 -4.19 12.60 0.41
C ALA A 233 -2.75 12.19 0.06
N GLY A 234 -2.40 10.90 0.26
CA GLY A 234 -1.10 10.36 -0.12
C GLY A 234 -0.84 10.47 -1.61
N SER A 235 -1.80 10.08 -2.46
CA SER A 235 -1.70 10.20 -3.92
C SER A 235 -1.41 11.64 -4.37
N ILE A 236 -2.09 12.63 -3.78
CA ILE A 236 -1.84 14.05 -4.11
C ILE A 236 -0.45 14.49 -3.65
N LEU A 237 0.02 14.07 -2.48
CA LEU A 237 1.36 14.43 -2.03
C LEU A 237 2.46 13.75 -2.83
N ILE A 238 2.28 12.48 -3.22
CA ILE A 238 3.18 11.79 -4.14
C ILE A 238 3.26 12.57 -5.45
N SER A 239 2.11 12.98 -5.99
CA SER A 239 2.01 13.80 -7.20
C SER A 239 2.74 15.13 -7.08
N PHE A 240 2.57 15.82 -5.95
CA PHE A 240 3.23 17.09 -5.69
C PHE A 240 4.76 16.93 -5.58
N ILE A 241 5.24 15.93 -4.82
CA ILE A 241 6.68 15.65 -4.69
C ILE A 241 7.28 15.28 -6.04
N PHE A 242 6.60 14.44 -6.82
CA PHE A 242 7.01 14.10 -8.18
C PHE A 242 7.08 15.36 -9.06
N ALA A 243 6.02 16.16 -9.13
CA ALA A 243 6.00 17.36 -9.96
C ALA A 243 7.07 18.40 -9.59
N MET A 244 7.36 18.56 -8.30
CA MET A 244 8.32 19.55 -7.80
C MET A 244 9.79 19.11 -7.91
N ASN A 245 10.06 17.83 -8.18
CA ASN A 245 11.41 17.28 -8.25
C ASN A 245 11.58 16.47 -9.56
N PRO A 246 11.93 17.13 -10.69
CA PRO A 246 12.06 16.47 -11.99
C PRO A 246 13.08 15.33 -12.05
N ASN A 247 14.04 15.31 -11.12
CA ASN A 247 15.06 14.27 -11.02
C ASN A 247 14.59 13.02 -10.29
N LEU A 248 13.44 13.05 -9.59
CA LEU A 248 12.94 11.89 -8.88
C LEU A 248 12.11 10.99 -9.79
N SER A 249 12.34 9.69 -9.65
CA SER A 249 11.43 8.65 -10.14
C SER A 249 10.12 8.65 -9.35
N PHE A 250 9.11 7.95 -9.86
CA PHE A 250 7.86 7.75 -9.14
C PHE A 250 8.08 7.04 -7.81
N GLU A 251 8.92 6.00 -7.81
CA GLU A 251 9.23 5.16 -6.65
C GLU A 251 9.96 5.97 -5.57
N GLU A 252 10.84 6.90 -5.96
CA GLU A 252 11.53 7.80 -5.02
C GLU A 252 10.57 8.82 -4.41
N ALA A 253 9.67 9.42 -5.21
CA ALA A 253 8.64 10.32 -4.71
C ALA A 253 7.66 9.59 -3.77
N TYR A 254 7.25 8.37 -4.12
CA TYR A 254 6.44 7.50 -3.28
C TYR A 254 7.15 7.19 -1.96
N LYS A 255 8.39 6.70 -2.03
CA LYS A 255 9.20 6.38 -0.86
C LYS A 255 9.36 7.61 0.05
N PHE A 256 9.62 8.78 -0.52
CA PHE A 256 9.78 10.03 0.24
C PHE A 256 8.56 10.33 1.12
N VAL A 257 7.35 10.22 0.57
CA VAL A 257 6.11 10.42 1.34
C VAL A 257 5.88 9.26 2.31
N ASN A 258 6.01 8.01 1.82
CA ASN A 258 5.71 6.80 2.59
C ASN A 258 6.61 6.61 3.83
N THR A 259 7.86 7.07 3.79
CA THR A 259 8.76 7.01 4.96
C THR A 259 8.37 7.97 6.09
N ARG A 260 7.54 8.99 5.79
CA ARG A 260 7.11 10.03 6.76
C ARG A 260 5.69 9.80 7.25
N HIS A 261 4.86 9.18 6.40
CA HIS A 261 3.50 8.81 6.71
C HIS A 261 3.15 7.61 5.85
N PHE A 262 2.59 6.55 6.42
CA PHE A 262 2.17 5.41 5.63
C PHE A 262 1.16 5.85 4.56
N VAL A 263 1.47 5.62 3.29
CA VAL A 263 0.57 5.95 2.18
C VAL A 263 0.48 4.78 1.19
N TYR A 264 -0.67 4.67 0.57
CA TYR A 264 -0.88 3.89 -0.64
C TYR A 264 -1.42 4.85 -1.70
N TYR A 265 -1.35 4.45 -2.97
CA TYR A 265 -1.77 5.31 -4.06
C TYR A 265 -2.91 4.71 -4.87
N ASN A 266 -3.59 5.60 -5.57
CA ASN A 266 -4.68 5.28 -6.47
C ASN A 266 -4.20 4.61 -7.76
N LYS A 267 -5.04 3.75 -8.33
CA LYS A 267 -4.86 3.02 -9.58
C LYS A 267 -4.41 3.96 -10.70
N GLY A 268 -3.40 3.56 -11.47
CA GLY A 268 -2.87 4.33 -12.60
C GLY A 268 -2.15 5.65 -12.24
N LEU A 269 -1.90 5.95 -10.96
CA LEU A 269 -1.26 7.22 -10.56
C LEU A 269 0.11 7.39 -11.23
N ARG A 270 0.92 6.33 -11.28
CA ARG A 270 2.26 6.35 -11.90
C ARG A 270 2.19 6.84 -13.36
N ASP A 271 1.31 6.24 -14.15
CA ASP A 271 1.18 6.55 -15.57
C ASP A 271 0.66 7.98 -15.79
N SER A 272 -0.32 8.41 -14.99
CA SER A 272 -0.79 9.80 -14.99
C SER A 272 0.33 10.79 -14.69
N LEU A 273 1.22 10.50 -13.74
CA LEU A 273 2.32 11.39 -13.39
C LEU A 273 3.39 11.49 -14.47
N TYR A 274 3.77 10.38 -15.11
CA TYR A 274 4.70 10.43 -16.24
C TYR A 274 4.11 11.15 -17.46
N ARG A 275 2.79 11.06 -17.66
CA ARG A 275 2.09 11.79 -18.73
C ARG A 275 2.00 13.29 -18.43
N LEU A 276 1.68 13.67 -17.20
CA LEU A 276 1.51 15.08 -16.78
C LEU A 276 2.83 15.82 -16.55
N PHE A 277 3.85 15.13 -16.06
CA PHE A 277 5.15 15.71 -15.72
C PHE A 277 6.30 14.91 -16.33
N PRO A 278 6.45 14.92 -17.68
CA PRO A 278 7.43 14.10 -18.39
C PRO A 278 8.84 14.25 -17.83
N ARG A 279 9.57 13.13 -17.80
CA ARG A 279 10.96 13.08 -17.39
C ARG A 279 11.86 13.06 -18.61
N ASP A 280 12.93 13.84 -18.56
CA ASP A 280 13.97 13.78 -19.58
C ASP A 280 14.92 12.62 -19.26
N ILE A 281 14.50 11.40 -19.63
CA ILE A 281 15.24 10.16 -19.36
C ILE A 281 16.55 10.11 -20.16
N SER A 282 16.72 11.00 -21.14
CA SER A 282 17.88 11.09 -22.02
C SER A 282 19.20 11.41 -21.28
N GLY A 283 19.13 12.00 -20.07
CA GLY A 283 20.33 12.38 -19.30
C GLY A 283 20.73 11.45 -18.14
N SER A 284 19.81 10.64 -17.58
CA SER A 284 20.11 9.84 -16.38
C SER A 284 20.66 8.45 -16.70
N TYR A 285 20.24 7.83 -17.80
CA TYR A 285 20.80 6.55 -18.26
C TYR A 285 22.28 6.68 -18.66
N LEU A 286 22.66 7.79 -19.28
CA LEU A 286 24.06 8.06 -19.61
C LEU A 286 24.92 8.32 -18.37
N LYS A 287 24.37 8.89 -17.29
CA LYS A 287 25.09 9.05 -16.02
C LYS A 287 25.26 7.71 -15.27
N MET A 288 24.22 6.88 -15.20
CA MET A 288 24.35 5.54 -14.60
C MET A 288 25.33 4.65 -15.38
N LEU A 289 25.29 4.69 -16.72
CA LEU A 289 26.24 3.93 -17.54
C LEU A 289 27.67 4.46 -17.43
N HIS A 290 27.86 5.76 -17.19
CA HIS A 290 29.20 6.31 -16.95
C HIS A 290 29.76 5.93 -15.57
N GLU A 291 28.92 5.95 -14.54
CA GLU A 291 29.30 5.57 -13.17
C GLU A 291 29.56 4.06 -13.04
N GLU A 292 28.82 3.20 -13.77
CA GLU A 292 29.12 1.76 -13.85
C GLU A 292 30.43 1.47 -14.62
N HIS A 293 30.77 2.24 -15.66
CA HIS A 293 32.04 2.07 -16.38
C HIS A 293 33.27 2.53 -15.57
N GLU A 294 33.14 3.55 -14.72
CA GLU A 294 34.23 3.99 -13.82
C GLU A 294 34.46 3.01 -12.66
N LEU A 295 33.42 2.33 -12.17
CA LEU A 295 33.53 1.29 -11.13
C LEU A 295 34.21 0.01 -11.62
N ILE A 296 34.06 -0.34 -12.91
CA ILE A 296 34.70 -1.53 -13.50
C ILE A 296 36.20 -1.27 -13.78
N GLN A 297 36.60 -0.04 -14.13
CA GLN A 297 38.02 0.26 -14.42
C GLN A 297 38.91 0.38 -13.17
N CYS A 298 38.35 0.50 -11.96
CA CYS A 298 39.12 0.54 -10.72
C CYS A 298 39.43 -0.84 -10.11
N GLN A 299 38.90 -1.96 -10.66
CA GLN A 299 39.12 -3.30 -10.10
C GLN A 299 40.25 -4.11 -10.78
N ASP A 300 40.76 -3.68 -11.93
CA ASP A 300 41.82 -4.39 -12.68
C ASP A 300 43.24 -3.82 -12.43
N GLY A 301 43.41 -3.03 -11.36
CA GLY A 301 44.65 -2.28 -11.09
C GLY A 301 45.17 -2.38 -9.67
N LYS A 302 45.13 -3.57 -9.03
CA LYS A 302 45.95 -3.91 -7.85
C LYS A 302 46.32 -5.38 -7.81
#